data_AF-A0A346XTH2-F1
#
_entry.id   AF-A0A346XTH2-F1
#
_cell.length_a   1.000
_cell.length_b   1.000
_cell.length_c   1.000
_cell.angle_alpha   90.00
_cell.angle_beta   90.00
_cell.angle_gamma   90.00
#
_symmetry.space_group_name_H-M   'P 1'
#
loop_
_entity.id
_entity.type
_entity.pdbx_description
1 polymer ?
#
loop_
_entity_poly.entity_id
_entity_poly.type
_entity_poly.pdbx_seq_one_letter_code
_entity_poly.pdbx_strand_id
1 'polypeptide(L)'
;MRRSLLVVLVVLLGVGIWVLREQTMTVHADVPDDSSLEVVVLADARTAGEPIEQLARAHTEVCVAESVPGATVAAFEATQHPDEHEARPAGRVEAYRIELRPGADAPDRDQLHGCLEDLRVRHLRLEVEAMTQREGDRVIDRET
;
A
#
# COMPACT_ATOMS: atom_id res chain seq x y z
N MET A 1 53.47 -6.02 -4.41
CA MET A 1 52.47 -5.75 -5.48
C MET A 1 51.20 -6.60 -5.35
N ARG A 2 51.26 -7.94 -5.42
CA ARG A 2 50.05 -8.79 -5.40
C ARG A 2 49.18 -8.67 -4.12
N ARG A 3 49.82 -8.55 -2.95
CA ARG A 3 49.13 -8.32 -1.66
C ARG A 3 48.47 -6.93 -1.58
N SER A 4 49.16 -5.90 -2.09
CA SER A 4 48.63 -4.53 -2.13
C SER A 4 47.41 -4.43 -3.05
N LEU A 5 47.42 -5.13 -4.19
CA LEU A 5 46.29 -5.16 -5.12
C LEU A 5 45.07 -5.88 -4.54
N LEU A 6 45.29 -6.96 -3.78
CA LEU A 6 44.22 -7.64 -3.03
C LEU A 6 43.60 -6.75 -1.96
N VAL A 7 44.41 -6.00 -1.20
CA VAL A 7 43.90 -5.07 -0.18
C VAL A 7 43.05 -3.98 -0.82
N VAL A 8 43.51 -3.37 -1.93
CA VAL A 8 42.74 -2.35 -2.64
C VAL A 8 41.41 -2.91 -3.16
N LEU A 9 41.42 -4.13 -3.74
CA LEU A 9 40.20 -4.77 -4.21
C LEU A 9 39.20 -5.00 -3.07
N VAL A 10 39.67 -5.49 -1.91
CA VAL A 10 38.81 -5.72 -0.74
C VAL A 10 38.22 -4.42 -0.22
N VAL A 11 39.02 -3.34 -0.17
CA VAL A 11 38.52 -2.02 0.22
C VAL A 11 37.46 -1.52 -0.76
N LEU A 12 37.69 -1.63 -2.06
CA LEU A 12 36.71 -1.21 -3.08
C LEU A 12 35.41 -2.00 -3.00
N LEU A 13 35.49 -3.33 -2.80
CA LEU A 13 34.31 -4.17 -2.59
C LEU A 13 33.58 -3.80 -1.31
N GLY A 14 34.30 -3.57 -0.21
CA GLY A 14 33.72 -3.15 1.06
C GLY A 14 32.98 -1.82 0.96
N VAL A 15 33.59 -0.82 0.30
CA VAL A 15 32.95 0.48 0.05
C VAL A 15 31.75 0.32 -0.88
N GLY A 16 31.87 -0.48 -1.94
CA GLY A 16 30.76 -0.77 -2.85
C GLY A 16 29.56 -1.38 -2.13
N ILE A 17 29.78 -2.42 -1.33
CA ILE A 17 28.72 -3.06 -0.53
C ILE A 17 28.09 -2.07 0.46
N TRP A 18 28.90 -1.22 1.10
CA TRP A 18 28.41 -0.22 2.04
C TRP A 18 27.50 0.81 1.37
N VAL A 19 27.90 1.32 0.20
CA VAL A 19 27.06 2.24 -0.59
C VAL A 19 25.76 1.58 -1.05
N LEU A 20 25.83 0.32 -1.53
CA LEU A 20 24.63 -0.41 -1.92
C LEU A 20 23.68 -0.64 -0.74
N ARG A 21 24.21 -0.94 0.45
CA ARG A 21 23.41 -1.13 1.66
C ARG A 21 22.64 0.15 2.02
N GLU A 22 23.31 1.30 2.01
CA GLU A 22 22.66 2.59 2.33
C GLU A 22 21.51 2.90 1.36
N GLN A 23 21.65 2.52 0.08
CA GLN A 23 20.62 2.73 -0.94
C GLN A 23 19.48 1.70 -0.92
N THR A 24 19.67 0.56 -0.25
CA THR A 24 18.69 -0.54 -0.23
C THR A 24 17.98 -0.71 1.10
N MET A 25 18.40 0.03 2.13
CA MET A 25 17.70 0.05 3.41
C MET A 25 16.46 0.94 3.31
N THR A 26 15.30 0.35 3.57
CA THR A 26 14.08 1.10 3.85
C THR A 26 14.25 1.79 5.21
N VAL A 27 14.05 3.10 5.22
CA VAL A 27 14.09 3.90 6.45
C VAL A 27 12.65 4.30 6.75
N HIS A 28 12.15 3.88 7.91
CA HIS A 28 10.84 4.30 8.37
C HIS A 28 10.91 5.69 8.99
N ALA A 29 9.93 6.53 8.67
CA ALA A 29 9.78 7.86 9.23
C ALA A 29 8.77 7.85 10.37
N ASP A 30 8.96 8.71 11.38
CA ASP A 30 7.93 8.92 12.40
C ASP A 30 6.69 9.54 11.76
N VAL A 31 5.54 8.90 11.95
CA VAL A 31 4.25 9.36 11.43
C VAL A 31 3.48 10.11 12.53
N PRO A 32 3.00 11.35 12.30
CA PRO A 32 2.20 12.09 13.29
C PRO A 32 0.87 11.39 13.60
N ASP A 33 0.43 11.43 14.87
CA ASP A 33 -0.82 10.81 15.32
C ASP A 33 -2.08 11.44 14.70
N ASP A 34 -2.01 12.73 14.32
CA ASP A 34 -3.10 13.48 13.69
C ASP A 34 -3.08 13.40 12.15
N SER A 35 -2.20 12.57 11.59
CA SER A 35 -2.19 12.26 10.17
C SER A 35 -3.23 11.21 9.79
N SER A 36 -3.63 11.21 8.53
CA SER A 36 -4.48 10.17 7.95
C SER A 36 -4.03 9.78 6.56
N LEU A 37 -4.38 8.56 6.15
CA LEU A 37 -4.18 8.08 4.80
C LEU A 37 -5.54 7.70 4.22
N GLU A 38 -5.92 8.36 3.13
CA GLU A 38 -7.08 8.01 2.33
C GLU A 38 -6.66 7.08 1.20
N VAL A 39 -7.28 5.91 1.12
CA VAL A 39 -7.06 4.93 0.05
C VAL A 39 -8.38 4.72 -0.68
N VAL A 40 -8.35 4.80 -2.01
CA VAL A 40 -9.50 4.47 -2.86
C VAL A 40 -9.19 3.16 -3.57
N VAL A 41 -10.07 2.18 -3.41
CA VAL A 41 -9.93 0.86 -4.04
C VAL A 41 -11.13 0.50 -4.90
N LEU A 42 -10.87 -0.17 -6.01
CA LEU A 42 -11.88 -0.87 -6.79
C LEU A 42 -11.91 -2.35 -6.41
N ALA A 43 -13.08 -2.83 -6.02
CA ALA A 43 -13.32 -4.19 -5.63
C ALA A 43 -13.99 -4.96 -6.78
N ASP A 44 -13.22 -5.78 -7.50
CA ASP A 44 -13.72 -6.63 -8.58
C ASP A 44 -14.01 -8.04 -8.05
N ALA A 45 -15.29 -8.40 -8.00
CA ALA A 45 -15.73 -9.76 -7.71
C ALA A 45 -16.26 -10.45 -8.98
N ARG A 46 -15.64 -11.59 -9.33
CA ARG A 46 -15.96 -12.37 -10.54
C ARG A 46 -17.11 -13.36 -10.36
N THR A 47 -17.83 -13.29 -9.24
CA THR A 47 -18.92 -14.21 -8.90
C THR A 47 -20.11 -13.46 -8.33
N ALA A 48 -21.31 -13.75 -8.86
CA ALA A 48 -22.55 -13.14 -8.40
C ALA A 48 -22.95 -13.65 -7.00
N GLY A 49 -23.44 -12.74 -6.14
CA GLY A 49 -24.00 -13.06 -4.82
C GLY A 49 -23.03 -13.05 -3.64
N GLU A 50 -21.73 -12.77 -3.86
CA GLU A 50 -20.80 -12.58 -2.74
C GLU A 50 -20.96 -11.20 -2.08
N PRO A 51 -20.83 -11.10 -0.75
CA PRO A 51 -20.88 -9.82 -0.03
C PRO A 51 -19.57 -9.05 -0.23
N ILE A 52 -19.44 -8.35 -1.37
CA ILE A 52 -18.22 -7.63 -1.78
C ILE A 52 -17.72 -6.72 -0.67
N GLU A 53 -18.59 -5.90 -0.08
CA GLU A 53 -18.20 -4.97 0.98
C GLU A 53 -17.53 -5.69 2.17
N GLN A 54 -18.09 -6.82 2.61
CA GLN A 54 -17.54 -7.57 3.75
C GLN A 54 -16.20 -8.21 3.40
N LEU A 55 -16.07 -8.73 2.18
CA LEU A 55 -14.81 -9.32 1.70
C LEU A 55 -13.75 -8.26 1.49
N ALA A 56 -14.10 -7.10 0.92
CA ALA A 56 -13.22 -5.97 0.69
C ALA A 56 -12.74 -5.40 2.03
N ARG A 57 -13.66 -5.17 2.98
CA ARG A 57 -13.31 -4.74 4.33
C ARG A 57 -12.36 -5.72 5.02
N ALA A 58 -12.67 -7.02 5.01
CA ALA A 58 -11.82 -8.02 5.65
C ALA A 58 -10.44 -8.10 4.98
N HIS A 59 -10.38 -8.01 3.64
CA HIS A 59 -9.13 -7.95 2.90
C HIS A 59 -8.32 -6.71 3.31
N THR A 60 -8.93 -5.52 3.30
CA THR A 60 -8.28 -4.28 3.74
C THR A 60 -7.76 -4.39 5.17
N GLU A 61 -8.55 -4.89 6.12
CA GLU A 61 -8.14 -5.03 7.52
C GLU A 61 -6.91 -5.93 7.69
N VAL A 62 -6.84 -7.05 6.94
CA VAL A 62 -5.66 -7.91 6.94
C VAL A 62 -4.44 -7.18 6.39
N CYS A 63 -4.58 -6.49 5.25
CA CYS A 63 -3.46 -5.77 4.65
C CYS A 63 -2.99 -4.60 5.51
N VAL A 64 -3.89 -3.87 6.17
CA VAL A 64 -3.51 -2.80 7.09
C VAL A 64 -2.76 -3.36 8.29
N ALA A 65 -3.22 -4.47 8.88
CA ALA A 65 -2.56 -5.09 10.02
C ALA A 65 -1.14 -5.59 9.70
N GLU A 66 -0.92 -6.07 8.48
CA GLU A 66 0.39 -6.58 8.03
C GLU A 66 1.33 -5.47 7.54
N SER A 67 0.82 -4.47 6.83
CA SER A 67 1.63 -3.47 6.13
C SER A 67 1.81 -2.15 6.89
N VAL A 68 0.89 -1.78 7.78
CA VAL A 68 0.93 -0.50 8.49
C VAL A 68 0.73 -0.70 10.00
N PRO A 69 1.75 -1.22 10.70
CA PRO A 69 1.63 -1.60 12.10
C PRO A 69 1.26 -0.39 12.98
N GLY A 70 0.15 -0.51 13.71
CA GLY A 70 -0.35 0.54 14.61
C GLY A 70 -1.40 1.47 13.98
N ALA A 71 -1.59 1.42 12.65
CA ALA A 71 -2.72 2.06 12.01
C ALA A 71 -4.01 1.24 12.14
N THR A 72 -5.14 1.92 12.09
CA THR A 72 -6.48 1.32 12.12
C THR A 72 -7.35 1.92 11.03
N VAL A 73 -8.29 1.11 10.51
CA VAL A 73 -9.31 1.59 9.58
C VAL A 73 -10.32 2.45 10.35
N ALA A 74 -10.20 3.77 10.21
CA ALA A 74 -11.09 4.75 10.82
C ALA A 74 -12.42 4.88 10.08
N ALA A 75 -12.39 4.73 8.75
CA ALA A 75 -13.58 4.73 7.91
C ALA A 75 -13.43 3.76 6.73
N PHE A 76 -14.54 3.19 6.30
CA PHE A 76 -14.64 2.36 5.10
C PHE A 76 -16.03 2.58 4.52
N GLU A 77 -16.09 3.26 3.39
CA GLU A 77 -17.32 3.79 2.81
C GLU A 77 -17.38 3.50 1.32
N ALA A 78 -18.56 3.11 0.81
CA ALA A 78 -18.77 3.04 -0.62
C ALA A 78 -18.68 4.44 -1.23
N THR A 79 -17.97 4.58 -2.34
CA THR A 79 -17.82 5.83 -3.09
C THR A 79 -18.22 5.58 -4.54
N GLN A 80 -18.50 6.63 -5.30
CA GLN A 80 -18.72 6.48 -6.73
C GLN A 80 -17.38 6.50 -7.49
N HIS A 81 -17.21 5.61 -8.45
CA HIS A 81 -16.10 5.65 -9.42
C HIS A 81 -16.64 5.60 -10.85
N PRO A 82 -16.06 6.35 -11.81
CA PRO A 82 -16.51 6.34 -13.21
C PRO A 82 -16.57 4.92 -13.80
N ASP A 83 -15.70 4.03 -13.36
CA ASP A 83 -15.61 2.64 -13.86
C ASP A 83 -16.56 1.66 -13.15
N GLU A 84 -17.30 2.07 -12.11
CA GLU A 84 -18.32 1.20 -11.46
C GLU A 84 -19.44 0.78 -12.42
N HIS A 85 -19.64 1.55 -13.49
CA HIS A 85 -20.68 1.30 -14.49
C HIS A 85 -20.15 0.53 -15.71
N GLU A 86 -18.86 0.18 -15.75
CA GLU A 86 -18.35 -0.74 -16.75
C GLU A 86 -18.86 -2.14 -16.42
N ALA A 87 -19.97 -2.52 -17.08
CA ALA A 87 -20.52 -3.86 -16.99
C ALA A 87 -19.49 -4.87 -17.52
N ARG A 88 -18.61 -5.37 -16.64
CA ARG A 88 -17.73 -6.48 -16.98
C ARG A 88 -18.61 -7.71 -17.22
N PRO A 89 -18.37 -8.48 -18.30
CA PRO A 89 -19.26 -9.55 -18.74
C PRO A 89 -19.45 -10.72 -17.75
N ALA A 90 -18.85 -10.68 -16.56
CA ALA A 90 -18.93 -11.75 -15.55
C ALA A 90 -18.78 -11.29 -14.07
N GLY A 91 -18.84 -10.00 -13.75
CA GLY A 91 -18.50 -9.52 -12.40
C GLY A 91 -19.19 -8.23 -11.98
N ARG A 92 -18.97 -7.83 -10.72
CA ARG A 92 -19.43 -6.57 -10.13
C ARG A 92 -18.21 -5.82 -9.58
N VAL A 93 -18.09 -4.55 -9.97
CA VAL A 93 -17.06 -3.63 -9.49
C VAL A 93 -17.73 -2.62 -8.57
N GLU A 94 -17.21 -2.46 -7.36
CA GLU A 94 -17.64 -1.44 -6.40
C GLU A 94 -16.43 -0.67 -5.91
N ALA A 95 -16.54 0.64 -5.74
CA ALA A 95 -15.46 1.47 -5.23
C ALA A 95 -15.65 1.75 -3.74
N TYR A 96 -14.55 1.68 -2.99
CA TYR A 96 -14.54 2.00 -1.57
C TYR A 96 -13.45 3.02 -1.24
N ARG A 97 -13.81 4.00 -0.41
CA ARG A 97 -12.88 4.91 0.25
C ARG A 97 -12.59 4.38 1.64
N ILE A 98 -11.32 4.26 1.96
CA ILE A 98 -10.79 3.76 3.22
C ILE A 98 -9.98 4.90 3.85
N GLU A 99 -10.24 5.21 5.11
CA GLU A 99 -9.42 6.14 5.89
C GLU A 99 -8.66 5.38 6.97
N LEU A 100 -7.33 5.52 7.00
CA LEU A 100 -6.47 4.98 8.02
C LEU A 100 -6.02 6.07 8.99
N ARG A 101 -5.97 5.73 10.29
CA ARG A 101 -5.38 6.57 11.34
C ARG A 101 -4.47 5.77 12.30
N PRO A 102 -3.26 6.28 12.61
CA PRO A 102 -2.57 7.37 11.90
C PRO A 102 -2.35 7.03 10.41
N GLY A 103 -1.79 7.98 9.64
CA GLY A 103 -1.36 7.72 8.27
C GLY A 103 -0.25 6.66 8.20
N ALA A 104 0.40 6.57 7.03
CA ALA A 104 1.52 5.64 6.82
C ALA A 104 2.68 6.38 6.16
N ASP A 105 3.91 5.98 6.48
CA ASP A 105 5.08 6.47 5.76
C ASP A 105 5.20 5.82 4.37
N ALA A 106 6.14 6.28 3.56
CA ALA A 106 6.25 5.81 2.18
C ALA A 106 6.45 4.28 2.06
N PRO A 107 7.38 3.65 2.80
CA PRO A 107 7.53 2.20 2.77
C PRO A 107 6.25 1.44 3.16
N ASP A 108 5.55 1.87 4.21
CA ASP A 108 4.32 1.22 4.66
C ASP A 108 3.19 1.38 3.63
N ARG A 109 3.12 2.53 2.95
CA ARG A 109 2.18 2.73 1.82
C ARG A 109 2.48 1.82 0.65
N ASP A 110 3.75 1.71 0.25
CA ASP A 110 4.17 0.82 -0.83
C ASP A 110 3.81 -0.65 -0.51
N GLN A 111 4.04 -1.06 0.74
CA GLN A 111 3.68 -2.41 1.20
C GLN A 111 2.17 -2.62 1.30
N LEU A 112 1.41 -1.61 1.71
CA LEU A 112 -0.06 -1.66 1.75
C LEU A 112 -0.63 -1.76 0.34
N HIS A 113 -0.12 -0.94 -0.59
CA HIS A 113 -0.50 -0.95 -1.99
C HIS A 113 -0.28 -2.35 -2.59
N GLY A 114 0.93 -2.90 -2.45
CA GLY A 114 1.23 -4.25 -2.92
C GLY A 114 0.33 -5.31 -2.29
N CYS A 115 0.08 -5.25 -0.97
CA CYS A 115 -0.80 -6.22 -0.32
C CYS A 115 -2.22 -6.19 -0.89
N LEU A 116 -2.81 -5.00 -1.05
CA LEU A 116 -4.18 -4.85 -1.54
C LEU A 116 -4.34 -5.41 -2.97
N GLU A 117 -3.35 -5.22 -3.84
CA GLU A 117 -3.43 -5.69 -5.23
C GLU A 117 -3.08 -7.16 -5.42
N ASP A 118 -2.12 -7.67 -4.65
CA ASP A 118 -1.58 -9.02 -4.80
C ASP A 118 -2.41 -10.07 -4.05
N LEU A 119 -2.92 -9.73 -2.86
CA LEU A 119 -3.68 -10.66 -2.06
C LEU A 119 -5.04 -10.93 -2.72
N ARG A 120 -5.38 -12.21 -2.85
CA ARG A 120 -6.68 -12.65 -3.36
C ARG A 120 -7.47 -13.31 -2.27
N VAL A 121 -8.60 -12.69 -1.93
CA VAL A 121 -9.58 -13.26 -1.00
C VAL A 121 -10.71 -13.87 -1.82
N ARG A 122 -10.73 -15.20 -1.94
CA ARG A 122 -11.69 -15.94 -2.78
C ARG A 122 -11.63 -15.47 -4.25
N HIS A 123 -12.72 -14.88 -4.75
CA HIS A 123 -12.86 -14.36 -6.11
C HIS A 123 -12.81 -12.83 -6.18
N LEU A 124 -12.48 -12.19 -5.04
CA LEU A 124 -12.30 -10.75 -4.93
C LEU A 124 -10.85 -10.37 -5.23
N ARG A 125 -10.69 -9.33 -6.05
CA ARG A 125 -9.44 -8.58 -6.21
C ARG A 125 -9.70 -7.13 -5.85
N LEU A 126 -8.77 -6.51 -5.15
CA LEU A 126 -8.75 -5.05 -4.98
C LEU A 126 -7.70 -4.47 -5.94
N GLU A 127 -7.97 -3.28 -6.43
CA GLU A 127 -7.08 -2.47 -7.26
C GLU A 127 -7.03 -1.08 -6.62
N VAL A 128 -5.84 -0.53 -6.43
CA VAL A 128 -5.70 0.76 -5.75
C VAL A 128 -5.70 1.87 -6.80
N GLU A 129 -6.69 2.74 -6.73
CA GLU A 129 -6.83 3.88 -7.67
C GLU A 129 -6.10 5.12 -7.17
N ALA A 130 -6.04 5.29 -5.85
CA ALA A 130 -5.36 6.43 -5.26
C ALA A 130 -5.00 6.17 -3.79
N MET A 131 -3.86 6.71 -3.39
CA MET A 131 -3.48 6.90 -2.00
C MET A 131 -3.16 8.37 -1.75
N THR A 132 -3.83 8.99 -0.78
CA THR A 132 -3.62 10.41 -0.43
C THR A 132 -3.33 10.54 1.05
N GLN A 133 -2.11 10.95 1.40
CA GLN A 133 -1.73 11.22 2.79
C GLN A 133 -2.07 12.66 3.17
N ARG A 134 -2.64 12.83 4.37
CA ARG A 134 -2.97 14.13 4.95
C ARG A 134 -2.40 14.27 6.35
N GLU A 135 -2.03 15.49 6.70
CA GLU A 135 -1.65 15.90 8.05
C GLU A 135 -2.50 17.13 8.40
N GLY A 136 -3.50 16.94 9.27
CA GLY A 136 -4.60 17.90 9.42
C GLY A 136 -5.33 18.16 8.10
N ASP A 137 -5.42 19.44 7.69
CA ASP A 137 -6.06 19.86 6.43
C ASP A 137 -5.12 19.86 5.20
N ARG A 138 -3.84 19.49 5.38
CA ARG A 138 -2.84 19.54 4.30
C ARG A 138 -2.69 18.19 3.63
N VAL A 139 -2.69 18.17 2.29
CA VAL A 139 -2.27 17.01 1.51
C VAL A 139 -0.75 16.99 1.44
N ILE A 140 -0.15 15.91 1.93
CA ILE A 140 1.30 15.73 1.99
C ILE A 140 1.80 14.96 0.76
N ASP A 141 1.03 13.96 0.33
CA ASP A 141 1.38 13.10 -0.78
C ASP A 141 0.14 12.56 -1.49
N ARG A 142 0.23 12.36 -2.81
CA ARG A 142 -0.84 11.78 -3.63
C ARG A 142 -0.25 10.87 -4.69
N GLU A 143 -0.51 9.58 -4.52
CA GLU A 143 -0.26 8.53 -5.49
C GLU A 143 -1.57 8.21 -6.23
N THR A 144 -1.48 8.05 -7.55
CA THR A 144 -2.58 7.72 -8.47
C THR A 144 -2.12 6.64 -9.42
#